data_AF-A0A534Y6B4-F1
#
_entry.id   AF-A0A534Y6B4-F1
#
_cell.length_a   1.000
_cell.length_b   1.000
_cell.length_c   1.000
_cell.angle_alpha   90.00
_cell.angle_beta   90.00
_cell.angle_gamma   90.00
#
_symmetry.space_group_name_H-M   'P 1'
#
loop_
_entity.id
_entity.type
_entity.pdbx_description
1 polymer ?
#
loop_
_entity_poly.entity_id
_entity_poly.type
_entity_poly.pdbx_seq_one_letter_code
_entity_poly.pdbx_strand_id
1 'polypeptide(L)'
;MKVQTDQKRALAVPRSAVVRAGEELVTFVQVGHTENGLARFARRPVRIDEDATGELVPVLAGLNRGELVVVAGGIQLLGLL
;
A
#
# COMPACT_ATOMS: atom_id res chain seq x y z
N MET A 1 -32.99 -17.86 9.58
CA MET A 1 -32.75 -16.42 9.84
C MET A 1 -31.41 -16.05 9.25
N LYS A 2 -31.35 -15.12 8.29
CA LYS A 2 -30.09 -14.67 7.68
C LYS A 2 -29.68 -13.36 8.34
N VAL A 3 -28.56 -13.37 9.03
CA VAL A 3 -27.86 -12.16 9.48
C VAL A 3 -27.02 -11.67 8.31
N GLN A 4 -27.16 -10.39 7.96
CA GLN A 4 -26.42 -9.75 6.88
C GLN A 4 -25.88 -8.40 7.39
N THR A 5 -24.73 -8.00 6.89
CA THR A 5 -24.13 -6.68 7.13
C THR A 5 -23.95 -5.98 5.79
N ASP A 6 -23.90 -4.65 5.80
CA ASP A 6 -23.61 -3.89 4.59
C ASP A 6 -22.14 -4.08 4.16
N GLN A 7 -21.87 -4.10 2.86
CA GLN A 7 -20.50 -4.24 2.35
C GLN A 7 -19.76 -2.91 2.55
N LYS A 8 -18.93 -2.82 3.59
CA LYS A 8 -18.07 -1.66 3.82
C LYS A 8 -17.07 -1.50 2.68
N ARG A 9 -17.22 -0.44 1.88
CA ARG A 9 -16.23 -0.06 0.87
C ARG A 9 -15.03 0.60 1.56
N ALA A 10 -13.85 0.01 1.40
CA ALA A 10 -12.59 0.55 1.87
C ALA A 10 -11.57 0.62 0.73
N LEU A 11 -10.58 1.50 0.84
CA LEU A 11 -9.37 1.37 0.03
C LEU A 11 -8.66 0.08 0.45
N ALA A 12 -8.14 -0.65 -0.52
CA ALA A 12 -7.38 -1.86 -0.27
C ALA A 12 -6.22 -1.94 -1.27
N VAL A 13 -5.13 -2.54 -0.84
CA VAL A 13 -3.94 -2.81 -1.67
C VAL A 13 -3.58 -4.28 -1.61
N PRO A 14 -2.88 -4.83 -2.61
CA PRO A 14 -2.27 -6.15 -2.46
C PRO A 14 -1.34 -6.19 -1.25
N ARG A 15 -1.34 -7.30 -0.51
CA ARG A 15 -0.48 -7.46 0.68
C ARG A 15 1.01 -7.29 0.36
N SER A 16 1.43 -7.62 -0.86
CA SER A 16 2.79 -7.42 -1.36
C SER A 16 3.19 -5.94 -1.55
N ALA A 17 2.23 -5.02 -1.55
CA ALA A 17 2.49 -3.58 -1.63
C ALA A 17 2.85 -2.95 -0.28
N VAL A 18 2.74 -3.71 0.81
CA VAL A 18 3.07 -3.28 2.16
C VAL A 18 4.37 -3.96 2.58
N VAL A 19 5.32 -3.15 3.01
CA VAL A 19 6.66 -3.59 3.42
C VAL A 19 6.86 -3.20 4.87
N ARG A 20 7.35 -4.14 5.68
CA ARG A 20 7.77 -3.86 7.06
C ARG A 20 9.17 -3.26 7.05
N ALA A 21 9.31 -2.08 7.64
CA ALA A 21 10.56 -1.32 7.68
C ALA A 21 10.87 -0.95 9.13
N GLY A 22 11.57 -1.85 9.83
CA GLY A 22 11.70 -1.80 11.29
C GLY A 22 10.33 -2.02 11.95
N GLU A 23 9.91 -1.07 12.78
CA GLU A 23 8.64 -1.11 13.51
C GLU A 23 7.45 -0.57 12.70
N GLU A 24 7.68 0.05 11.55
CA GLU A 24 6.63 0.66 10.74
C GLU A 24 6.25 -0.19 9.53
N LEU A 25 4.98 -0.10 9.13
CA LEU A 25 4.52 -0.55 7.82
C LEU A 25 4.57 0.63 6.84
N VAL A 26 5.18 0.39 5.68
CA VAL A 26 5.30 1.38 4.62
C VAL A 26 4.88 0.82 3.28
N THR A 27 4.52 1.71 2.37
CA THR A 27 4.34 1.43 0.96
C THR A 27 5.11 2.46 0.13
N PHE A 28 5.32 2.18 -1.14
CA PHE A 28 5.99 3.10 -2.05
C PHE A 28 5.00 3.57 -3.09
N VAL A 29 4.80 4.89 -3.14
CA VAL A 29 3.84 5.53 -4.03
C VAL A 29 4.59 6.18 -5.18
N GLN A 30 4.13 5.99 -6.41
CA GLN A 30 4.64 6.76 -7.54
C GLN A 30 4.18 8.22 -7.42
N VAL A 31 5.14 9.13 -7.30
CA VAL A 31 4.90 10.58 -7.14
C VAL A 31 5.18 11.37 -8.42
N GLY A 32 5.65 10.71 -9.46
CA GLY A 32 5.90 11.33 -10.76
C GLY A 32 6.88 10.53 -11.60
N HIS A 33 7.55 11.23 -12.50
CA HIS A 33 8.64 10.69 -13.32
C HIS A 33 9.87 11.61 -13.24
N THR A 34 11.05 11.06 -13.47
CA THR A 34 12.30 11.80 -13.69
C THR A 34 12.32 12.38 -15.10
N GLU A 35 13.33 13.23 -15.39
CA GLU A 35 13.50 13.83 -16.74
C GLU A 35 13.72 12.78 -17.84
N ASN A 36 14.34 11.63 -17.51
CA ASN A 36 14.50 10.50 -18.41
C ASN A 36 13.30 9.52 -18.41
N GLY A 37 12.17 9.90 -17.80
CA GLY A 37 10.91 9.15 -17.85
C GLY A 37 10.81 7.97 -16.89
N LEU A 38 11.78 7.75 -16.00
CA LEU A 38 11.70 6.71 -14.98
C LEU A 38 10.71 7.13 -13.87
N ALA A 39 9.94 6.18 -13.35
CA ALA A 39 9.04 6.45 -12.24
C ALA A 39 9.81 6.90 -10.99
N ARG A 40 9.33 7.97 -10.34
CA ARG A 40 9.82 8.42 -9.04
C ARG A 40 8.91 7.91 -7.96
N PHE A 41 9.50 7.32 -6.93
CA PHE A 41 8.77 6.76 -5.80
C PHE A 41 9.06 7.54 -4.52
N ALA A 42 8.07 7.60 -3.64
CA ALA A 42 8.23 8.09 -2.28
C ALA A 42 7.81 7.01 -1.29
N ARG A 43 8.62 6.81 -0.23
CA ARG A 43 8.27 5.97 0.91
C ARG A 43 7.15 6.66 1.70
N ARG A 44 6.09 5.92 2.01
CA ARG A 44 4.91 6.42 2.73
C ARG A 44 4.54 5.46 3.86
N PRO A 45 4.51 5.92 5.12
CA PRO A 45 3.91 5.15 6.21
C PRO A 45 2.44 4.84 5.90
N VAL A 46 2.04 3.59 6.14
CA VAL A 46 0.69 3.10 5.88
C VAL A 46 0.17 2.36 7.09
N ARG A 47 -1.10 2.54 7.42
CA ARG A 47 -1.80 1.69 8.39
C ARG A 47 -2.76 0.81 7.62
N ILE A 48 -2.70 -0.50 7.86
CA ILE A 48 -3.60 -1.49 7.26
C ILE A 48 -4.37 -2.23 8.35
N ASP A 49 -5.44 -2.90 7.96
CA ASP A 49 -6.07 -3.93 8.77
C ASP A 49 -5.22 -5.20 8.68
N GLU A 50 -4.41 -5.47 9.72
CA GLU A 50 -3.51 -6.61 9.77
C GLU A 50 -4.26 -7.95 9.96
N ASP A 51 -5.47 -7.89 10.53
CA ASP A 51 -6.33 -9.06 10.77
C ASP A 51 -7.08 -9.51 9.51
N ALA A 52 -7.11 -8.67 8.48
CA ALA A 52 -7.75 -8.99 7.21
C ALA A 52 -7.11 -10.25 6.56
N THR A 53 -7.96 -11.24 6.30
CA THR A 53 -7.59 -12.48 5.62
C THR A 53 -7.85 -12.34 4.12
N GLY A 54 -6.81 -12.56 3.30
CA GLY A 54 -6.90 -12.44 1.83
C GLY A 54 -5.71 -11.71 1.20
N GLU A 55 -5.73 -11.67 -0.14
CA GLU A 55 -4.68 -11.03 -0.95
C GLU A 55 -4.72 -9.50 -0.88
N LEU A 56 -5.93 -8.95 -0.73
CA LEU A 56 -6.14 -7.51 -0.55
C LEU A 56 -6.25 -7.18 0.94
N VAL A 57 -5.45 -6.22 1.39
CA VAL A 57 -5.50 -5.68 2.75
C VAL A 57 -6.17 -4.31 2.75
N PRO A 58 -7.21 -4.09 3.57
CA PRO A 58 -7.80 -2.78 3.76
C PRO A 58 -6.77 -1.78 4.28
N VAL A 59 -6.76 -0.59 3.69
CA VAL A 59 -5.92 0.54 4.10
C VAL A 59 -6.74 1.43 5.04
N LEU A 60 -6.23 1.60 6.25
CA LEU A 60 -6.82 2.44 7.29
C LEU A 60 -6.34 3.90 7.20
N ALA A 61 -5.08 4.12 6.79
CA ALA A 61 -4.50 5.44 6.57
C ALA A 61 -3.23 5.38 5.72
N GLY A 62 -2.84 6.53 5.13
CA GLY A 62 -1.54 6.71 4.46
C GLY A 62 -1.60 6.75 2.92
N LEU A 63 -2.72 6.31 2.34
CA LEU A 63 -2.95 6.31 0.89
C LEU A 63 -4.26 7.02 0.50
N ASN A 64 -4.27 7.54 -0.72
CA ASN A 64 -5.43 8.13 -1.38
C ASN A 64 -5.90 7.27 -2.55
N ARG A 65 -7.18 7.40 -2.91
CA ARG A 65 -7.73 6.73 -4.10
C ARG A 65 -7.00 7.21 -5.36
N GLY A 66 -6.61 6.27 -6.22
CA GLY A 66 -5.99 6.56 -7.51
C GLY A 66 -4.46 6.68 -7.47
N GLU A 67 -3.86 6.64 -6.28
CA GLU A 67 -2.40 6.53 -6.16
C GLU A 67 -1.91 5.17 -6.68
N LEU A 68 -0.79 5.19 -7.39
CA LEU A 68 -0.12 3.99 -7.87
C LEU A 68 0.92 3.55 -6.83
N VAL A 69 0.81 2.29 -6.39
CA VAL A 69 1.69 1.70 -5.39
C VAL A 69 2.55 0.60 -5.99
N VAL A 70 3.76 0.44 -5.47
CA VAL A 70 4.67 -0.65 -5.85
C VAL A 70 4.18 -1.96 -5.24
N VAL A 71 3.85 -2.95 -6.08
CA VAL A 71 3.37 -4.28 -5.66
C VAL A 71 4.45 -5.36 -5.70
N ALA A 72 5.60 -5.07 -6.32
CA ALA A 72 6.75 -5.95 -6.45
C ALA A 72 8.04 -5.13 -6.36
N GLY A 73 9.06 -5.64 -5.67
CA GLY A 73 10.35 -4.95 -5.54
C GLY A 73 10.42 -3.90 -4.42
N GLY A 74 9.42 -3.84 -3.52
CA GLY A 74 9.37 -2.83 -2.46
C GLY A 74 10.51 -2.93 -1.44
N ILE A 75 11.04 -4.13 -1.18
CA ILE A 75 12.17 -4.33 -0.25
C ILE A 75 13.44 -3.68 -0.80
N GLN A 76 13.67 -3.75 -2.10
CA GLN A 76 14.83 -3.16 -2.78
C GLN A 76 14.81 -1.63 -2.66
N LEU A 77 13.62 -1.03 -2.68
CA LEU A 77 13.44 0.41 -2.51
C LEU A 77 13.75 0.91 -1.10
N LEU A 78 13.70 0.06 -0.07
CA LEU A 78 14.10 0.45 1.30
C LEU A 78 15.59 0.80 1.42
N GLY A 79 16.45 0.16 0.62
CA GLY A 79 17.89 0.40 0.65
C GLY A 79 18.34 1.52 -0.29
N LEU A 80 17.44 2.00 -1.17
CA LEU A 80 17.75 2.99 -2.20
C LEU A 80 17.24 4.39 -1.84
N LEU A 81 16.16 4.48 -1.04
CA LEU A 81 15.44 5.72 -0.72
C LEU A 81 15.63 6.15 0.73
#